data_AF-A0A959QLX6-F1
#
_entry.id   AF-A0A959QLX6-F1
#
_cell.length_a   1.000
_cell.length_b   1.000
_cell.length_c   1.000
_cell.angle_alpha   90.00
_cell.angle_beta   90.00
_cell.angle_gamma   90.00
#
_symmetry.space_group_name_H-M   'P 1'
#
loop_
_entity.id
_entity.type
_entity.pdbx_description
1 polymer ?
#
loop_
_entity_poly.entity_id
_entity_poly.type
_entity_poly.pdbx_seq_one_letter_code
_entity_poly.pdbx_strand_id
1 'polypeptide(L)'
;MPKYDINDPTDLDIMRSQFDMITHREWDQYIAIATERNMGYKNINILQTAAKKAGISKYLSPKVINWVLELVDQIEEEEEDLS
;
A
#
# COMPACT_ATOMS: atom_id res chain seq x y z
N MET A 1 5.20 -0.72 -13.18
CA MET A 1 4.51 0.18 -14.14
C MET A 1 3.51 1.03 -13.35
N PRO A 2 3.24 2.30 -13.69
CA PRO A 2 2.19 3.05 -12.99
C PRO A 2 0.83 2.40 -13.29
N LYS A 3 0.21 1.84 -12.27
CA LYS A 3 -1.06 1.09 -12.33
C LYS A 3 -2.28 2.02 -12.42
N TYR A 4 -2.12 3.29 -12.06
CA TYR A 4 -3.19 4.30 -11.97
C TYR A 4 -2.77 5.63 -12.61
N ASP A 5 -3.66 6.27 -13.38
CA ASP A 5 -3.57 7.69 -13.73
C ASP A 5 -4.16 8.54 -12.61
N ILE A 6 -3.30 9.30 -11.92
CA ILE A 6 -3.69 10.18 -10.82
C ILE A 6 -4.61 11.34 -11.24
N ASN A 7 -4.79 11.57 -12.55
CA ASN A 7 -5.67 12.60 -13.10
C ASN A 7 -7.01 12.01 -13.58
N ASP A 8 -7.15 10.69 -13.68
CA ASP A 8 -8.40 10.04 -14.03
C ASP A 8 -9.23 9.74 -12.75
N PRO A 9 -10.45 10.28 -12.63
CA PRO A 9 -11.27 10.10 -11.43
C PRO A 9 -11.66 8.63 -11.19
N THR A 10 -11.80 7.83 -12.23
CA THR A 10 -12.10 6.39 -12.14
C THR A 10 -10.93 5.64 -11.52
N ASP A 11 -9.71 5.93 -11.99
CA ASP A 11 -8.50 5.32 -11.44
C ASP A 11 -8.29 5.71 -9.98
N LEU A 12 -8.60 6.97 -9.62
CA LEU A 12 -8.57 7.41 -8.22
C LEU A 12 -9.54 6.64 -7.33
N ASP A 13 -10.75 6.38 -7.81
CA ASP A 13 -11.77 5.62 -7.07
C ASP A 13 -11.38 4.15 -6.92
N ILE A 14 -10.88 3.53 -8.00
CA ILE A 14 -10.36 2.15 -7.97
C ILE A 14 -9.21 2.04 -6.97
N MET A 15 -8.24 2.96 -7.06
CA MET A 15 -7.05 2.97 -6.21
C MET A 15 -7.42 3.11 -4.72
N ARG A 16 -8.37 4.00 -4.40
CA ARG A 16 -8.90 4.15 -3.03
C ARG A 16 -9.62 2.90 -2.56
N SER A 17 -10.45 2.31 -3.40
CA SER A 17 -11.17 1.07 -3.06
C SER A 17 -10.20 -0.06 -2.78
N GLN A 18 -9.15 -0.24 -3.59
CA GLN A 18 -8.14 -1.28 -3.34
C GLN A 18 -7.43 -1.08 -2.02
N PHE A 19 -6.99 0.14 -1.74
CA PHE A 19 -6.37 0.48 -0.46
C PHE A 19 -7.29 0.17 0.72
N ASP A 20 -8.58 0.51 0.62
CA ASP A 20 -9.55 0.28 1.70
C ASP A 20 -9.97 -1.19 1.83
N MET A 21 -9.73 -2.03 0.82
CA MET A 21 -9.97 -3.47 0.89
C MET A 21 -8.89 -4.23 1.66
N ILE A 22 -7.68 -3.65 1.81
CA ILE A 22 -6.61 -4.28 2.60
C ILE A 22 -7.00 -4.27 4.08
N THR A 23 -7.15 -5.46 4.64
CA THR A 23 -7.55 -5.67 6.03
C THR A 23 -6.42 -5.33 7.00
N HIS A 24 -6.78 -5.04 8.26
CA HIS A 24 -5.78 -4.78 9.30
C HIS A 24 -4.75 -5.91 9.44
N ARG A 25 -5.18 -7.17 9.28
CA ARG A 25 -4.29 -8.33 9.35
C ARG A 25 -3.28 -8.35 8.20
N GLU A 26 -3.71 -8.02 7.00
CA GLU A 26 -2.83 -7.94 5.82
C GLU A 26 -1.83 -6.78 5.99
N TRP A 27 -2.28 -5.62 6.48
CA TRP A 27 -1.36 -4.53 6.83
C TRP A 27 -0.28 -4.94 7.82
N ASP A 28 -0.65 -5.66 8.88
CA ASP A 28 0.32 -6.16 9.86
C ASP A 28 1.34 -7.12 9.22
N GLN A 29 0.89 -7.96 8.28
CA GLN A 29 1.75 -8.85 7.51
C GLN A 29 2.73 -8.06 6.63
N TYR A 30 2.25 -7.10 5.83
CA TYR A 30 3.13 -6.28 4.98
C TYR A 30 4.15 -5.47 5.81
N ILE A 31 3.76 -4.95 6.98
CA ILE A 31 4.67 -4.23 7.88
C ILE A 31 5.74 -5.18 8.43
N ALA A 32 5.35 -6.40 8.83
CA ALA A 32 6.28 -7.41 9.33
C ALA A 32 7.31 -7.79 8.25
N ILE A 33 6.85 -8.09 7.04
CA ILE A 33 7.71 -8.44 5.91
C ILE A 33 8.64 -7.28 5.58
N ALA A 34 8.12 -6.06 5.48
CA ALA A 34 8.94 -4.87 5.20
C ALA A 34 10.02 -4.62 6.28
N THR A 35 9.72 -4.98 7.53
CA THR A 35 10.66 -4.89 8.65
C THR A 35 11.72 -5.97 8.57
N GLU A 36 11.33 -7.23 8.32
CA GLU A 36 12.24 -8.37 8.19
C GLU A 36 13.21 -8.18 7.01
N ARG A 37 12.70 -7.68 5.89
CA ARG A 37 13.49 -7.35 4.69
C ARG A 37 14.29 -6.04 4.81
N ASN A 38 14.14 -5.31 5.91
CA ASN A 38 14.82 -4.04 6.16
C ASN A 38 14.64 -3.03 5.01
N MET A 39 13.39 -2.87 4.52
CA MET A 39 13.04 -1.98 3.38
C MET A 39 13.23 -0.47 3.67
N GLY A 40 13.87 -0.13 4.78
CA GLY A 40 14.15 1.24 5.20
C GLY A 40 13.03 1.88 6.01
N TYR A 41 13.44 2.71 6.97
CA TYR A 41 12.56 3.37 7.93
C TYR A 41 11.38 4.11 7.28
N LYS A 42 11.62 4.80 6.16
CA LYS A 42 10.60 5.60 5.48
C LYS A 42 9.46 4.73 4.94
N ASN A 43 9.78 3.57 4.37
CA ASN A 43 8.81 2.64 3.81
C ASN A 43 8.00 1.96 4.92
N ILE A 44 8.68 1.51 5.98
CA ILE A 44 8.01 0.91 7.15
C ILE A 44 7.07 1.93 7.82
N ASN A 45 7.50 3.17 8.00
CA ASN A 45 6.69 4.20 8.65
C ASN A 45 5.45 4.58 7.80
N ILE A 46 5.56 4.65 6.47
CA ILE A 46 4.39 4.93 5.64
C ILE A 46 3.39 3.77 5.66
N LEU A 47 3.84 2.51 5.67
CA LEU A 47 2.98 1.33 5.82
C LEU A 47 2.23 1.35 7.17
N GLN A 48 2.94 1.66 8.26
CA GLN A 48 2.31 1.83 9.59
C GLN A 48 1.29 2.97 9.62
N THR A 49 1.55 4.06 8.89
CA THR A 49 0.61 5.17 8.76
C THR A 49 -0.61 4.78 7.94
N ALA A 50 -0.41 4.04 6.84
CA ALA A 50 -1.45 3.52 5.98
C ALA A 50 -2.40 2.56 6.72
N ALA A 51 -1.85 1.64 7.51
CA ALA A 51 -2.62 0.69 8.32
C ALA A 51 -3.64 1.38 9.25
N LYS A 52 -3.28 2.54 9.82
CA LYS A 52 -4.16 3.35 10.68
C LYS A 52 -5.25 4.11 9.91
N LYS A 53 -5.15 4.15 8.58
CA LYS A 53 -6.04 4.86 7.66
C LYS A 53 -6.83 3.91 6.75
N ALA A 54 -6.65 2.60 6.91
CA ALA A 54 -7.46 1.58 6.23
C ALA A 54 -8.96 1.82 6.47
N GLY A 55 -9.75 1.79 5.40
CA GLY A 55 -11.19 2.08 5.41
C GLY A 55 -11.54 3.56 5.41
N ILE A 56 -10.55 4.46 5.46
CA ILE A 56 -10.73 5.91 5.39
C ILE A 56 -9.72 6.58 4.44
N SER A 57 -9.41 5.92 3.32
CA SER A 57 -8.52 6.40 2.26
C SER A 57 -8.82 7.83 1.78
N LYS A 58 -10.07 8.29 1.94
CA LYS A 58 -10.50 9.65 1.57
C LYS A 58 -9.71 10.80 2.21
N TYR A 59 -8.98 10.53 3.30
CA TYR A 59 -8.12 11.50 3.98
C TYR A 59 -6.65 11.44 3.57
N LEU A 60 -6.30 10.55 2.63
CA LEU A 60 -4.96 10.44 2.05
C LEU A 60 -4.93 11.09 0.67
N SER A 61 -3.76 11.61 0.29
CA SER A 61 -3.56 12.11 -1.06
C SER A 61 -3.43 10.95 -2.04
N PRO A 62 -3.87 11.09 -3.30
CA PRO A 62 -3.69 10.06 -4.33
C PRO A 62 -2.25 9.55 -4.44
N LYS A 63 -1.27 10.46 -4.38
CA LYS A 63 0.15 10.11 -4.46
C LYS A 63 0.62 9.23 -3.31
N VAL A 64 0.10 9.45 -2.10
CA VAL A 64 0.42 8.62 -0.94
C VAL A 64 -0.20 7.23 -1.08
N ILE A 65 -1.46 7.15 -1.51
CA ILE A 65 -2.13 5.87 -1.73
C ILE A 65 -1.38 5.06 -2.80
N ASN A 66 -1.04 5.69 -3.94
CA ASN A 66 -0.29 5.04 -5.00
C ASN A 66 1.06 4.50 -4.50
N TRP A 67 1.83 5.33 -3.78
CA TRP A 67 3.12 4.90 -3.23
C TRP A 67 2.97 3.70 -2.27
N VAL A 68 1.95 3.73 -1.40
CA VAL A 68 1.72 2.61 -0.48
C VAL A 68 1.34 1.34 -1.24
N LEU A 69 0.47 1.43 -2.24
CA LEU A 69 0.08 0.28 -3.05
C LEU A 69 1.26 -0.27 -3.87
N GLU A 70 2.15 0.59 -4.36
CA GLU A 70 3.40 0.15 -5.00
C GLU A 70 4.31 -0.62 -4.03
N LEU A 71 4.35 -0.25 -2.75
CA LEU A 71 5.10 -1.01 -1.73
C LEU A 71 4.44 -2.35 -1.43
N VAL A 72 3.11 -2.42 -1.42
CA VAL A 72 2.36 -3.68 -1.24
C VAL A 72 2.60 -4.60 -2.43
N ASP A 73 2.40 -4.11 -3.65
CA ASP A 73 2.65 -4.85 -4.89
C ASP A 73 4.10 -5.38 -4.91
N GLN A 74 5.10 -4.57 -4.52
CA GLN A 74 6.50 -5.02 -4.41
C GLN A 74 6.68 -6.15 -3.39
N ILE A 75 6.06 -6.05 -2.21
CA ILE A 75 6.18 -7.07 -1.16
C ILE A 75 5.57 -8.40 -1.63
N GLU A 76 4.41 -8.34 -2.29
CA GLU A 76 3.68 -9.50 -2.82
C GLU A 76 4.44 -10.18 -3.96
N GLU A 77 4.92 -9.42 -4.95
CA GLU A 77 5.72 -9.96 -6.06
C GLU A 77 6.95 -10.73 -5.55
N GLU A 78 7.65 -10.17 -4.56
CA GLU A 78 8.82 -10.80 -3.95
C GLU A 78 8.46 -12.00 -3.03
N GLU A 79 7.25 -12.07 -2.43
CA GLU A 79 6.77 -13.27 -1.72
C GLU A 79 6.44 -14.41 -2.70
N GLU A 80 5.81 -14.10 -3.84
CA GLU A 80 5.44 -15.09 -4.86
C GLU A 80 6.68 -15.76 -5.46
N ASP A 81 7.75 -14.99 -5.73
CA ASP A 81 9.03 -15.51 -6.26
C ASP A 81 9.78 -16.45 -5.29
N LEU A 82 9.42 -16.46 -4.01
CA LEU A 82 10.03 -17.30 -2.96
C LEU A 82 9.20 -18.56 -2.62
N SER A 83 8.02 -18.73 -3.24
CA SER A 83 7.08 -19.84 -3.01
C SER A 83 7.15 -20.95 -4.05
#